data_AF-A0A0D6LGW4-F1
#
_entry.id   AF-A0A0D6LGW4-F1
#
_cell.length_a   1.000
_cell.length_b   1.000
_cell.length_c   1.000
_cell.angle_alpha   90.00
_cell.angle_beta   90.00
_cell.angle_gamma   90.00
#
_symmetry.space_group_name_H-M   'P 1'
#
loop_
_entity.id
_entity.type
_entity.pdbx_description
1 polymer ?
#
loop_
_entity_poly.entity_id
_entity_poly.type
_entity_poly.pdbx_seq_one_letter_code
_entity_poly.pdbx_strand_id
1 'polypeptide(L)'
;MADLPLGKVREMKEKLGLRLFNKAYFGATEADRKIEEAKKERMEKKKNEYHGQHRPKEISSKKPVSTFRPVYQHTGGKKKRDPRFDNRAGMFKERCFEDNYRFLEELKKQEKDELAKEAIACDERGEVETAERIRETLRRMENREKTKAERKMKQETLRELREANIDRMMRGERPVFKTKAQVKMMNLEKKFKQLKKDNKLDKYMKRKAKKDAHKEARKKPSFEQIKRDPRFDNRAGMFKERCFEDNYRFLEELKKQEKDELAKEAIACDERGEVETAERIREVRDPSH
;
A
#
# COMPACT_ATOMS: atom_id res chain seq x y z
N MET A 1 62.02 49.69 -13.48
CA MET A 1 61.66 48.65 -14.48
C MET A 1 61.64 49.26 -15.89
N ALA A 2 62.68 50.03 -16.25
CA ALA A 2 62.77 50.73 -17.53
C ALA A 2 63.71 50.03 -18.54
N ASP A 3 64.27 48.88 -18.16
CA ASP A 3 65.38 48.23 -18.88
C ASP A 3 64.97 46.97 -19.67
N LEU A 4 63.67 46.76 -19.90
CA LEU A 4 63.20 45.67 -20.75
C LEU A 4 63.30 46.08 -22.24
N PRO A 5 63.92 45.26 -23.11
CA PRO A 5 64.01 45.59 -24.53
C PRO A 5 62.61 45.69 -25.14
N LEU A 6 62.39 46.73 -25.95
CA LEU A 6 61.09 47.11 -26.49
C LEU A 6 60.37 45.96 -27.22
N GLY A 7 61.12 45.10 -27.90
CA GLY A 7 60.58 43.90 -28.55
C GLY A 7 59.89 42.94 -27.59
N LYS A 8 60.46 42.73 -26.39
CA LYS A 8 59.90 41.83 -25.38
C LYS A 8 58.66 42.42 -24.72
N VAL A 9 58.59 43.74 -24.57
CA VAL A 9 57.40 44.45 -24.10
C VAL A 9 56.26 44.32 -25.11
N ARG A 10 56.55 44.42 -26.41
CA ARG A 10 55.56 44.22 -27.48
C ARG A 10 55.01 42.80 -27.50
N GLU A 11 55.86 41.78 -27.41
CA GLU A 11 55.39 40.39 -27.31
C GLU A 11 54.51 40.16 -26.08
N MET A 12 54.86 40.73 -24.93
CA MET A 12 54.04 40.62 -23.71
C MET A 12 52.68 41.31 -23.88
N LYS A 13 52.65 42.47 -24.54
CA LYS A 13 51.40 43.19 -24.86
C LYS A 13 50.50 42.38 -25.80
N GLU A 14 51.07 41.72 -26.80
CA GLU A 14 50.33 40.86 -27.73
C GLU A 14 49.82 39.58 -27.05
N LYS A 15 50.61 38.96 -26.16
CA LYS A 15 50.22 37.76 -25.41
C LYS A 15 49.19 38.01 -24.30
N LEU A 16 49.33 39.08 -23.53
CA LEU A 16 48.46 39.40 -22.39
C LEU A 16 47.22 40.24 -22.78
N GLY A 17 47.29 40.92 -23.93
CA GLY A 17 46.28 41.87 -24.38
C GLY A 17 46.35 43.23 -23.70
N LEU A 18 45.90 44.27 -24.40
CA LEU A 18 46.11 45.69 -24.04
C LEU A 18 45.62 46.05 -22.62
N ARG A 19 44.44 45.57 -22.23
CA ARG A 19 43.82 45.90 -20.94
C ARG A 19 44.56 45.26 -19.76
N LEU A 20 44.92 43.98 -19.87
CA LEU A 20 45.62 43.26 -18.80
C LEU A 20 47.05 43.76 -18.67
N PHE A 21 47.71 44.00 -19.83
CA PHE A 21 49.03 44.60 -19.89
C PHE A 21 49.04 45.99 -19.22
N ASN A 22 48.12 46.88 -19.59
CA ASN A 22 48.08 48.22 -19.00
C ASN A 22 47.81 48.18 -17.48
N LYS A 23 46.92 47.29 -17.02
CA LYS A 23 46.62 47.11 -15.59
C LYS A 23 47.81 46.56 -14.80
N ALA A 24 48.58 45.65 -15.38
CA ALA A 24 49.76 45.06 -14.73
C ALA A 24 50.97 46.00 -14.78
N TYR A 25 51.16 46.74 -15.88
CA TYR A 25 52.35 47.57 -16.12
C TYR A 25 52.22 48.98 -15.53
N PHE A 26 51.05 49.61 -15.66
CA PHE A 26 50.78 50.96 -15.14
C PHE A 26 49.98 50.94 -13.83
N GLY A 27 49.60 49.76 -13.34
CA GLY A 27 48.76 49.60 -12.16
C GLY A 27 47.26 49.84 -12.43
N ALA A 28 46.43 49.61 -11.41
CA ALA A 28 45.02 49.96 -11.47
C ALA A 28 44.87 51.48 -11.35
N THR A 29 44.16 52.09 -12.31
CA THR A 29 43.85 53.52 -12.26
C THR A 29 42.89 53.83 -11.11
N GLU A 30 42.85 55.09 -10.66
CA GLU A 30 41.90 55.53 -9.62
C GLU A 30 40.43 55.27 -10.02
N ALA A 31 40.12 55.30 -11.32
CA ALA A 31 38.81 54.92 -11.83
C ALA A 31 38.53 53.41 -11.66
N ASP A 32 39.52 52.55 -11.94
CA ASP A 32 39.39 51.09 -11.75
C ASP A 32 39.24 50.72 -10.28
N ARG A 33 39.95 51.42 -9.37
CA ARG A 33 39.83 51.23 -7.92
C ARG A 33 38.43 51.57 -7.42
N LYS A 34 37.89 52.72 -7.85
CA LYS A 34 36.51 53.13 -7.53
C LYS A 34 35.46 52.13 -8.06
N ILE A 35 35.68 51.57 -9.26
CA ILE A 35 34.80 50.54 -9.82
C ILE A 35 34.84 49.26 -8.98
N GLU A 36 36.01 48.82 -8.53
CA GLU A 36 36.15 47.63 -7.70
C GLU A 36 35.59 47.82 -6.28
N GLU A 37 35.74 49.02 -5.70
CA GLU A 37 35.12 49.38 -4.42
C GLU A 37 33.59 49.40 -4.52
N ALA A 38 33.03 50.03 -5.56
CA ALA A 38 31.59 50.02 -5.81
C ALA A 38 31.03 48.60 -6.02
N LYS A 39 31.79 47.72 -6.68
CA LYS A 39 31.44 46.30 -6.81
C LYS A 39 31.45 45.57 -5.46
N LYS A 40 32.46 45.81 -4.63
CA LYS A 40 32.56 45.22 -3.28
C LYS A 40 31.40 45.65 -2.40
N GLU A 41 31.09 46.95 -2.35
CA GLU A 41 29.93 47.45 -1.60
C GLU A 41 28.61 46.84 -2.08
N ARG A 42 28.42 46.72 -3.40
CA ARG A 42 27.21 46.12 -3.97
C ARG A 42 27.08 44.64 -3.60
N MET A 43 28.19 43.91 -3.57
CA MET A 43 28.21 42.50 -3.15
C MET A 43 27.92 42.33 -1.66
N GLU A 44 28.41 43.25 -0.83
CA GLU A 44 28.22 43.23 0.62
C GLU A 44 26.79 43.60 1.03
N LYS A 45 26.21 44.63 0.40
CA LYS A 45 24.77 44.98 0.53
C LYS A 45 23.87 43.80 0.16
N LYS A 46 24.21 43.11 -0.93
CA LYS A 46 23.51 41.89 -1.38
C LYS A 46 23.75 40.68 -0.47
N LYS A 47 24.77 40.67 0.39
CA LYS A 47 24.96 39.59 1.37
C LYS A 47 24.04 39.83 2.58
N ASN A 48 23.95 41.09 3.01
CA ASN A 48 23.15 41.50 4.16
C ASN A 48 21.63 41.42 3.90
N GLU A 49 21.18 41.74 2.68
CA GLU A 49 19.78 41.65 2.27
C GLU A 49 19.23 40.19 2.28
N TYR A 50 20.12 39.19 2.25
CA TYR A 50 19.77 37.77 2.13
C TYR A 50 19.99 36.97 3.44
N HIS A 51 20.00 37.63 4.59
CA HIS A 51 20.10 36.95 5.89
C HIS A 51 18.80 36.21 6.24
N GLY A 52 18.80 34.89 6.01
CA GLY A 52 17.75 33.96 6.42
C GLY A 52 17.73 32.70 5.55
N GLN A 53 18.14 31.55 6.10
CA GLN A 53 18.22 30.29 5.35
C GLN A 53 16.86 29.76 4.86
N HIS A 54 15.75 30.27 5.42
CA HIS A 54 14.39 29.80 5.13
C HIS A 54 13.43 30.89 4.61
N ARG A 55 13.95 32.07 4.25
CA ARG A 55 13.12 33.15 3.67
C ARG A 55 12.99 32.95 2.15
N PRO A 56 11.77 32.96 1.58
CA PRO A 56 11.58 32.98 0.13
C PRO A 56 12.31 34.17 -0.50
N LYS A 57 12.95 33.93 -1.65
CA LYS A 57 13.73 34.95 -2.37
C LYS A 57 12.95 35.40 -3.59
N GLU A 58 12.67 36.70 -3.68
CA GLU A 58 12.12 37.28 -4.90
C GLU A 58 13.20 37.31 -5.98
N ILE A 59 12.92 36.69 -7.13
CA ILE A 59 13.83 36.63 -8.29
C ILE A 59 13.05 37.16 -9.49
N SER A 60 13.68 38.04 -10.28
CA SER A 60 13.07 38.54 -11.50
C SER A 60 12.82 37.41 -12.49
N SER A 61 11.61 37.38 -13.07
CA SER A 61 11.21 36.45 -14.13
C SER A 61 12.05 36.57 -15.41
N LYS A 62 12.77 37.69 -15.59
CA LYS A 62 13.65 37.92 -16.75
C LYS A 62 15.03 37.27 -16.61
N LYS A 63 15.35 36.68 -15.46
CA LYS A 63 16.65 36.03 -15.25
C LYS A 63 16.63 34.64 -15.89
N PRO A 64 17.42 34.39 -16.97
CA PRO A 64 17.42 33.09 -17.61
C PRO A 64 17.95 32.02 -16.64
N VAL A 65 17.28 30.88 -16.61
CA VAL A 65 17.73 29.72 -15.83
C VAL A 65 18.96 29.13 -16.51
N SER A 66 19.97 28.74 -15.73
CA SER A 66 21.12 28.01 -16.23
C SER A 66 20.67 26.71 -16.91
N THR A 67 20.99 26.52 -18.19
CA THR A 67 20.80 25.25 -18.90
C THR A 67 21.75 24.17 -18.40
N PHE A 68 22.93 24.59 -17.90
CA PHE A 68 23.92 23.70 -17.30
C PHE A 68 23.54 23.41 -15.85
N ARG A 69 23.08 22.19 -15.59
CA ARG A 69 23.04 21.64 -14.23
C ARG A 69 24.48 21.23 -13.88
N PRO A 70 25.09 21.76 -12.79
CA PRO A 70 26.36 21.22 -12.33
C PRO A 70 26.14 19.75 -11.95
N VAL A 71 26.69 18.83 -12.76
CA VAL A 71 26.59 17.38 -12.55
C VAL A 71 27.23 17.00 -11.20
N TYR A 72 28.20 17.80 -10.74
CA TYR A 72 28.86 17.64 -9.46
C TYR A 72 28.30 18.61 -8.41
N GLN A 73 27.09 18.33 -7.93
CA GLN A 73 26.64 18.91 -6.67
C GLN A 73 27.46 18.29 -5.52
N HIS A 74 28.40 19.06 -4.96
CA HIS A 74 29.06 18.82 -3.67
C HIS A 74 29.48 17.34 -3.38
N THR A 75 30.54 16.85 -4.02
CA THR A 75 31.15 15.54 -3.71
C THR A 75 32.29 15.61 -2.69
N GLY A 76 32.75 16.80 -2.31
CA GLY A 76 33.98 16.98 -1.52
C GLY A 76 33.86 16.88 0.00
N GLY A 77 32.65 16.79 0.56
CA GLY A 77 32.46 16.63 2.01
C GLY A 77 32.24 15.17 2.40
N LYS A 78 32.97 14.66 3.40
CA LYS A 78 32.59 13.41 4.07
C LYS A 78 31.19 13.61 4.66
N LYS A 79 30.15 13.11 3.98
CA LYS A 79 28.78 13.13 4.51
C LYS A 79 28.82 12.43 5.87
N LYS A 80 28.34 13.10 6.92
CA LYS A 80 28.17 12.47 8.24
C LYS A 80 27.26 11.26 8.03
N ARG A 81 27.81 10.06 8.21
CA ARG A 81 27.11 8.80 8.04
C ARG A 81 26.50 8.43 9.39
N ASP A 82 25.19 8.26 9.42
CA ASP A 82 24.52 7.62 10.54
C ASP A 82 24.41 6.13 10.21
N PRO A 83 25.07 5.24 10.96
CA PRO A 83 25.04 3.81 10.69
C PRO A 83 23.61 3.23 10.75
N ARG A 84 22.66 3.88 11.43
CA ARG A 84 21.26 3.45 11.44
C ARG A 84 20.57 3.65 10.08
N PHE A 85 21.05 4.62 9.31
CA PHE A 85 20.47 5.03 8.03
C PHE A 85 21.43 4.81 6.84
N ASP A 86 22.60 4.22 7.07
CA ASP A 86 23.56 3.87 6.02
C ASP A 86 23.30 2.44 5.53
N ASN A 87 23.00 2.29 4.24
CA ASN A 87 22.75 1.00 3.60
C ASN A 87 23.93 0.02 3.75
N ARG A 88 25.14 0.52 4.05
CA ARG A 88 26.34 -0.29 4.27
C ARG A 88 26.34 -1.01 5.62
N ALA A 89 25.55 -0.56 6.60
CA ALA A 89 25.51 -1.14 7.95
C ALA A 89 24.77 -2.49 8.02
N GLY A 90 24.23 -2.97 6.91
CA GLY A 90 23.53 -4.26 6.80
C GLY A 90 22.01 -4.14 6.92
N MET A 91 21.33 -5.28 6.74
CA MET A 91 19.87 -5.34 6.78
C MET A 91 19.34 -5.54 8.20
N PHE A 92 18.18 -4.95 8.49
CA PHE A 92 17.48 -5.14 9.77
C PHE A 92 17.13 -6.61 10.01
N LYS A 93 17.70 -7.20 11.06
CA LYS A 93 17.41 -8.56 11.51
C LYS A 93 16.40 -8.51 12.65
N GLU A 94 15.13 -8.73 12.34
CA GLU A 94 14.02 -8.65 13.30
C GLU A 94 14.24 -9.55 14.53
N ARG A 95 14.70 -10.79 14.33
CA ARG A 95 14.97 -11.72 15.44
C ARG A 95 16.01 -11.19 16.42
N CYS A 96 17.18 -10.75 15.92
CA CYS A 96 18.24 -10.19 16.77
C CYS A 96 17.76 -8.94 17.51
N PHE A 97 16.94 -8.11 16.85
CA PHE A 97 16.35 -6.94 17.49
C PHE A 97 15.38 -7.33 18.61
N GLU A 98 14.51 -8.31 18.39
CA GLU A 98 13.59 -8.79 19.42
C GLU A 98 14.32 -9.39 20.62
N ASP A 99 15.40 -10.15 20.38
CA ASP A 99 16.22 -10.75 21.43
C ASP A 99 16.97 -9.67 22.23
N ASN A 100 17.66 -8.75 21.54
CA ASN A 100 18.47 -7.70 22.19
C ASN A 100 17.62 -6.67 22.94
N TYR A 101 16.40 -6.38 22.46
CA TYR A 101 15.50 -5.38 23.03
C TYR A 101 14.25 -6.00 23.67
N ARG A 102 14.37 -7.23 24.18
CA ARG A 102 13.27 -7.95 24.81
C ARG A 102 12.66 -7.18 26.00
N PHE A 103 13.49 -6.48 26.77
CA PHE A 103 13.07 -5.66 27.92
C PHE A 103 12.07 -4.56 27.55
N LEU A 104 12.05 -4.10 26.28
CA LEU A 104 11.05 -3.14 25.82
C LEU A 104 9.62 -3.69 25.86
N GLU A 105 9.43 -5.01 25.86
CA GLU A 105 8.10 -5.61 26.05
C GLU A 105 7.64 -5.52 27.50
N GLU A 106 8.56 -5.55 28.47
CA GLU A 106 8.25 -5.38 29.89
C GLU A 106 7.95 -3.92 30.22
N LEU A 107 8.78 -2.99 29.73
CA LEU A 107 8.55 -1.56 29.90
C LEU A 107 7.19 -1.13 29.33
N LYS A 108 6.82 -1.63 28.14
CA LYS A 108 5.51 -1.32 27.54
C LYS A 108 4.33 -1.87 28.32
N LYS A 109 4.50 -2.96 29.07
CA LYS A 109 3.43 -3.47 29.94
C LYS A 109 3.24 -2.53 31.13
N GLN A 110 4.35 -2.10 31.75
CA GLN A 110 4.31 -1.11 32.84
C GLN A 110 3.67 0.21 32.37
N GLU A 111 4.09 0.75 31.23
CA GLU A 111 3.50 1.96 30.63
C GLU A 111 1.98 1.83 30.42
N LYS A 112 1.49 0.65 30.01
CA LYS A 112 0.05 0.42 29.84
C LYS A 112 -0.69 0.39 31.17
N ASP A 113 -0.11 -0.24 32.17
CA ASP A 113 -0.71 -0.35 33.50
C ASP A 113 -0.79 1.05 34.15
N GLU A 114 0.23 1.88 33.95
CA GLU A 114 0.25 3.28 34.36
C GLU A 114 -0.82 4.10 33.63
N LEU A 115 -0.87 4.03 32.29
CA LEU A 115 -1.90 4.73 31.51
C LEU A 115 -3.32 4.26 31.86
N ALA A 116 -3.51 2.98 32.20
CA ALA A 116 -4.80 2.48 32.64
C ALA A 116 -5.22 3.09 33.99
N LYS A 117 -4.29 3.19 34.94
CA LYS A 117 -4.53 3.87 36.23
C LYS A 117 -4.80 5.36 36.04
N GLU A 118 -4.05 6.02 35.16
CA GLU A 118 -4.27 7.43 34.83
C GLU A 118 -5.64 7.68 34.21
N ALA A 119 -6.10 6.79 33.32
CA ALA A 119 -7.43 6.90 32.74
C ALA A 119 -8.53 6.85 33.82
N ILE A 120 -8.42 5.91 34.76
CA ILE A 120 -9.36 5.78 35.88
C ILE A 120 -9.31 7.04 36.78
N ALA A 121 -8.11 7.52 37.10
CA ALA A 121 -7.96 8.73 37.90
C ALA A 121 -8.52 9.98 37.20
N CYS A 122 -8.40 10.08 35.87
CA CYS A 122 -9.03 11.17 35.09
C CYS A 122 -10.57 11.08 35.11
N ASP A 123 -11.13 9.87 35.07
CA ASP A 123 -12.58 9.66 35.21
C ASP A 123 -13.07 10.11 36.59
N GLU A 124 -12.34 9.78 37.66
CA GLU A 124 -12.64 10.22 39.04
C GLU A 124 -12.55 11.75 39.20
N ARG A 125 -11.62 12.39 38.48
CA ARG A 125 -11.47 13.85 38.45
C ARG A 125 -12.51 14.57 37.58
N GLY A 126 -13.32 13.84 36.80
CA GLY A 126 -14.32 14.41 35.89
C GLY A 126 -13.73 14.96 34.57
N GLU A 127 -12.49 14.65 34.24
CA GLU A 127 -11.87 15.05 32.97
C GLU A 127 -12.13 14.03 31.87
N VAL A 128 -13.33 14.08 31.27
CA VAL A 128 -13.77 13.09 30.28
C VAL A 128 -12.89 13.08 29.02
N GLU A 129 -12.50 14.24 28.50
CA GLU A 129 -11.69 14.31 27.27
C GLU A 129 -10.29 13.72 27.44
N THR A 130 -9.64 13.95 28.59
CA THR A 130 -8.29 13.43 28.84
C THR A 130 -8.34 11.92 29.04
N ALA A 131 -9.33 11.42 29.78
CA ALA A 131 -9.58 9.99 29.93
C ALA A 131 -9.85 9.30 28.57
N GLU A 132 -10.63 9.91 27.69
CA GLU A 132 -10.88 9.38 26.34
C GLU A 132 -9.62 9.31 25.48
N ARG A 133 -8.77 10.36 25.52
CA ARG A 133 -7.48 10.36 24.80
C ARG A 133 -6.58 9.22 25.29
N ILE A 134 -6.51 8.99 26.61
CA ILE A 134 -5.74 7.90 27.21
C ILE A 134 -6.31 6.52 26.82
N ARG A 135 -7.64 6.36 26.82
CA ARG A 135 -8.26 5.11 26.35
C ARG A 135 -7.98 4.86 24.87
N GLU A 136 -7.92 5.91 24.05
CA GLU A 136 -7.58 5.79 22.64
C GLU A 136 -6.13 5.34 22.45
N THR A 137 -5.17 5.91 23.21
CA THR A 137 -3.77 5.45 23.16
C THR A 137 -3.64 4.00 23.59
N LEU A 138 -4.31 3.57 24.67
CA LEU A 138 -4.36 2.17 25.11
C LEU A 138 -4.89 1.25 24.00
N ARG A 139 -6.01 1.61 23.35
CA ARG A 139 -6.56 0.84 22.21
C ARG A 139 -5.55 0.72 21.07
N ARG A 140 -4.81 1.80 20.73
CA ARG A 140 -3.76 1.76 19.70
C ARG A 140 -2.62 0.82 20.09
N MET A 141 -2.18 0.85 21.35
CA MET A 141 -1.12 -0.04 21.85
C MET A 141 -1.55 -1.51 21.81
N GLU A 142 -2.77 -1.85 22.25
CA GLU A 142 -3.31 -3.19 22.14
C GLU A 142 -3.41 -3.68 20.69
N ASN A 143 -3.86 -2.82 19.77
CA ASN A 143 -3.96 -3.17 18.36
C ASN A 143 -2.56 -3.44 17.76
N ARG A 144 -1.55 -2.68 18.18
CA ARG A 144 -0.16 -2.92 17.77
C ARG A 144 0.37 -4.26 18.29
N GLU A 145 0.03 -4.65 19.51
CA GLU A 145 0.40 -5.97 20.05
C GLU A 145 -0.32 -7.11 19.35
N LYS A 146 -1.63 -6.97 19.11
CA LYS A 146 -2.41 -7.97 18.36
C LYS A 146 -1.83 -8.19 16.97
N THR A 147 -1.47 -7.12 16.27
CA THR A 147 -0.83 -7.22 14.94
C THR A 147 0.57 -7.82 15.01
N LYS A 148 1.38 -7.48 16.03
CA LYS A 148 2.69 -8.11 16.27
C LYS A 148 2.55 -9.61 16.55
N ALA A 149 1.61 -10.02 17.40
CA ALA A 149 1.33 -11.42 17.71
C ALA A 149 0.90 -12.20 16.45
N GLU A 150 0.01 -11.65 15.63
CA GLU A 150 -0.37 -12.27 14.36
C GLU A 150 0.81 -12.42 13.39
N ARG A 151 1.75 -11.47 13.38
CA ARG A 151 2.99 -11.57 12.59
C ARG A 151 3.91 -12.66 13.14
N LYS A 152 4.12 -12.71 14.46
CA LYS A 152 4.92 -13.75 15.13
C LYS A 152 4.39 -15.15 14.83
N MET A 153 3.08 -15.38 14.96
CA MET A 153 2.45 -16.67 14.62
C MET A 153 2.75 -17.12 13.19
N LYS A 154 2.73 -16.20 12.21
CA LYS A 154 3.07 -16.52 10.81
C LYS A 154 4.57 -16.78 10.62
N GLN A 155 5.43 -16.12 11.38
CA GLN A 155 6.87 -16.36 11.34
C GLN A 155 7.21 -17.70 11.97
N GLU A 156 6.55 -18.08 13.05
CA GLU A 156 6.65 -19.37 13.71
C GLU A 156 6.22 -20.51 12.78
N THR A 157 5.12 -20.36 12.04
CA THR A 157 4.72 -21.41 11.07
C THR A 157 5.75 -21.61 9.98
N LEU A 158 6.37 -20.52 9.48
CA LEU A 158 7.48 -20.62 8.54
C LEU A 158 8.73 -21.21 9.18
N ARG A 159 8.97 -20.95 10.47
CA ARG A 159 10.09 -21.49 11.22
C ARG A 159 9.94 -23.00 11.41
N GLU A 160 8.78 -23.47 11.85
CA GLU A 160 8.49 -24.91 11.98
C GLU A 160 8.65 -25.65 10.65
N LEU A 161 8.22 -25.04 9.54
CA LEU A 161 8.42 -25.64 8.22
C LEU A 161 9.89 -25.71 7.81
N ARG A 162 10.72 -24.74 8.23
CA ARG A 162 12.16 -24.78 8.01
C ARG A 162 12.82 -25.84 8.88
N GLU A 163 12.48 -25.88 10.17
CA GLU A 163 13.00 -26.87 11.13
C GLU A 163 12.66 -28.29 10.68
N ALA A 164 11.40 -28.56 10.33
CA ALA A 164 10.98 -29.86 9.81
C ALA A 164 11.73 -30.28 8.52
N ASN A 165 12.14 -29.32 7.69
CA ASN A 165 12.94 -29.60 6.50
C ASN A 165 14.40 -29.87 6.83
N ILE A 166 14.97 -29.15 7.81
CA ILE A 166 16.31 -29.43 8.34
C ILE A 166 16.33 -30.85 8.92
N ASP A 167 15.33 -31.21 9.73
CA ASP A 167 15.25 -32.55 10.34
C ASP A 167 15.10 -33.69 9.31
N ARG A 168 14.44 -33.43 8.17
CA ARG A 168 14.40 -34.38 7.04
C ARG A 168 15.76 -34.52 6.39
N MET A 169 16.41 -33.40 6.10
CA MET A 169 17.74 -33.41 5.50
C MET A 169 18.77 -34.10 6.39
N MET A 170 18.71 -33.89 7.71
CA MET A 170 19.56 -34.58 8.68
C MET A 170 19.34 -36.10 8.69
N ARG A 171 18.13 -36.56 8.37
CA ARG A 171 17.79 -37.99 8.18
C ARG A 171 18.13 -38.52 6.79
N GLY A 172 18.63 -37.68 5.88
CA GLY A 172 18.89 -38.03 4.48
C GLY A 172 17.66 -38.00 3.57
N GLU A 173 16.51 -37.56 4.09
CA GLU A 173 15.27 -37.39 3.31
C GLU A 173 15.26 -36.05 2.56
N ARG A 174 14.54 -36.00 1.42
CA ARG A 174 14.38 -34.77 0.64
C ARG A 174 13.48 -33.75 1.38
N PRO A 175 13.84 -32.45 1.38
CA PRO A 175 13.01 -31.41 1.98
C PRO A 175 11.69 -31.24 1.21
N VAL A 176 10.62 -30.89 1.91
CA VAL A 176 9.28 -30.68 1.36
C VAL A 176 8.84 -29.23 1.55
N PHE A 177 8.65 -28.55 0.42
CA PHE A 177 8.20 -27.17 0.39
C PHE A 177 6.68 -27.10 0.20
N LYS A 178 6.01 -26.41 1.11
CA LYS A 178 4.56 -26.16 1.01
C LYS A 178 4.27 -24.95 0.15
N THR A 179 3.17 -25.00 -0.60
CA THR A 179 2.73 -23.86 -1.41
C THR A 179 2.22 -22.72 -0.51
N LYS A 180 2.20 -21.48 -1.03
CA LYS A 180 1.69 -20.30 -0.28
C LYS A 180 0.25 -20.51 0.23
N ALA A 181 -0.57 -21.20 -0.55
CA ALA A 181 -1.95 -21.54 -0.17
C ALA A 181 -1.99 -22.51 1.02
N GLN A 182 -1.17 -23.56 1.00
CA GLN A 182 -1.07 -24.52 2.10
C GLN A 182 -0.57 -23.85 3.39
N VAL A 183 0.46 -23.00 3.30
CA VAL A 183 0.95 -22.22 4.46
C VAL A 183 -0.16 -21.32 5.02
N LYS A 184 -0.96 -20.70 4.16
CA LYS A 184 -2.12 -19.90 4.59
C LYS A 184 -3.16 -20.74 5.32
N MET A 185 -3.45 -21.97 4.85
CA MET A 185 -4.35 -22.89 5.54
C MET A 185 -3.82 -23.26 6.92
N MET A 186 -2.54 -23.62 7.05
CA MET A 186 -1.92 -23.89 8.36
C MET A 186 -2.03 -22.70 9.33
N ASN A 187 -1.79 -21.47 8.83
CA ASN A 187 -1.97 -20.26 9.63
C ASN A 187 -3.44 -20.06 10.08
N LEU A 188 -4.41 -20.35 9.19
CA LEU A 188 -5.83 -20.26 9.49
C LEU A 188 -6.25 -21.31 10.53
N GLU A 189 -5.75 -22.54 10.42
CA GLU A 189 -6.00 -23.60 11.40
C GLU A 189 -5.47 -23.22 12.79
N LYS A 190 -4.23 -22.71 12.88
CA LYS A 190 -3.69 -22.22 14.16
C LYS A 190 -4.54 -21.08 14.74
N LYS A 191 -4.93 -20.11 13.90
CA LYS A 191 -5.81 -19.01 14.30
C LYS A 191 -7.18 -19.52 14.78
N PHE A 192 -7.75 -20.52 14.12
CA PHE A 192 -9.00 -21.14 14.51
C PHE A 192 -8.89 -21.82 15.88
N LYS A 193 -7.83 -22.60 16.09
CA LYS A 193 -7.54 -23.24 17.39
C LYS A 193 -7.40 -22.20 18.51
N GLN A 194 -6.69 -21.10 18.25
CA GLN A 194 -6.55 -20.01 19.22
C GLN A 194 -7.89 -19.33 19.54
N LEU A 195 -8.69 -19.00 18.52
CA LEU A 195 -10.01 -18.41 18.72
C LEU A 195 -11.00 -19.33 19.44
N LYS A 196 -10.87 -20.65 19.24
CA LYS A 196 -11.66 -21.66 19.96
C LYS A 196 -11.25 -21.71 21.43
N LYS A 197 -9.94 -21.66 21.74
CA LYS A 197 -9.44 -21.56 23.13
C LYS A 197 -9.92 -20.29 23.83
N ASP A 198 -9.92 -19.17 23.12
CA ASP A 198 -10.33 -17.88 23.66
C ASP A 198 -11.86 -17.68 23.73
N ASN A 199 -12.67 -18.67 23.31
CA ASN A 199 -14.13 -18.56 23.15
C ASN A 199 -14.59 -17.36 22.28
N LYS A 200 -13.74 -16.90 21.36
CA LYS A 200 -14.00 -15.74 20.46
C LYS A 200 -14.37 -16.16 19.05
N LEU A 201 -14.48 -17.47 18.79
CA LEU A 201 -14.72 -18.03 17.48
C LEU A 201 -16.04 -17.55 16.86
N ASP A 202 -17.14 -17.61 17.59
CA ASP A 202 -18.47 -17.23 17.07
C ASP A 202 -18.52 -15.76 16.68
N LYS A 203 -17.94 -14.88 17.51
CA LYS A 203 -17.83 -13.44 17.23
C LYS A 203 -17.00 -13.20 15.96
N TYR A 204 -15.93 -13.96 15.77
CA TYR A 204 -15.12 -13.89 14.56
C TYR A 204 -15.90 -14.36 13.33
N MET A 205 -16.61 -15.50 13.42
CA MET A 205 -17.41 -16.04 12.31
C MET A 205 -18.55 -15.11 11.91
N LYS A 206 -19.28 -14.53 12.88
CA LYS A 206 -20.31 -13.51 12.62
C LYS A 206 -19.74 -12.29 11.90
N ARG A 207 -18.59 -11.78 12.37
CA ARG A 207 -17.89 -10.65 11.72
C ARG A 207 -17.41 -11.00 10.31
N LYS A 208 -16.91 -12.21 10.12
CA LYS A 208 -16.42 -12.72 8.84
C LYS A 208 -17.57 -12.87 7.83
N ALA A 209 -18.68 -13.48 8.25
CA ALA A 209 -19.91 -13.59 7.45
C ALA A 209 -20.45 -12.21 7.04
N LYS A 210 -20.55 -11.26 7.98
CA LYS A 210 -20.96 -9.88 7.66
C LYS A 210 -20.04 -9.22 6.63
N LYS A 211 -18.72 -9.40 6.77
CA LYS A 211 -17.73 -8.83 5.84
C LYS A 211 -17.83 -9.45 4.45
N ASP A 212 -18.04 -10.76 4.35
CA ASP A 212 -18.17 -11.44 3.08
C ASP A 212 -19.51 -11.10 2.41
N ALA A 213 -20.62 -11.05 3.16
CA ALA A 213 -21.91 -10.57 2.65
C ALA A 213 -21.83 -9.16 2.07
N HIS A 214 -21.12 -8.24 2.75
CA HIS A 214 -20.90 -6.88 2.22
C HIS A 214 -19.98 -6.86 1.00
N LYS A 215 -19.00 -7.77 0.88
CA LYS A 215 -18.21 -7.90 -0.36
C LYS A 215 -19.06 -8.41 -1.51
N GLU A 216 -19.90 -9.42 -1.27
CA GLU A 216 -20.82 -9.93 -2.28
C GLU A 216 -21.81 -8.84 -2.70
N ALA A 217 -22.35 -8.06 -1.76
CA ALA A 217 -23.20 -6.91 -2.06
C ALA A 217 -22.50 -5.85 -2.93
N ARG A 218 -21.19 -5.62 -2.72
CA ARG A 218 -20.38 -4.71 -3.57
C ARG A 218 -20.02 -5.29 -4.94
N LYS A 219 -19.90 -6.62 -5.05
CA LYS A 219 -19.64 -7.29 -6.32
C LYS A 219 -20.87 -7.33 -7.21
N LYS A 220 -22.06 -7.37 -6.62
CA LYS A 220 -23.32 -7.21 -7.36
C LYS A 220 -23.30 -5.81 -7.98
N PRO A 221 -23.44 -5.68 -9.31
CA PRO A 221 -23.54 -4.37 -9.94
C PRO A 221 -24.72 -3.62 -9.33
N SER A 222 -24.57 -2.30 -9.10
CA SER A 222 -25.70 -1.53 -8.60
C SER A 222 -26.82 -1.53 -9.64
N PHE A 223 -28.08 -1.58 -9.20
CA PHE A 223 -29.22 -1.56 -10.11
C PHE A 223 -29.19 -0.36 -11.09
N GLU A 224 -28.62 0.77 -10.66
CA GLU A 224 -28.37 1.95 -11.51
C GLU A 224 -27.17 1.81 -12.48
N GLN A 225 -26.13 1.05 -12.14
CA GLN A 225 -25.03 0.74 -13.06
C GLN A 225 -25.48 -0.21 -14.18
N ILE A 226 -26.41 -1.13 -13.88
CA ILE A 226 -27.01 -2.02 -14.89
C ILE A 226 -27.84 -1.22 -15.92
N LYS A 227 -28.51 -0.14 -15.49
CA LYS A 227 -29.31 0.76 -16.34
C LYS A 227 -28.52 1.83 -17.12
N ARG A 228 -27.20 1.93 -16.93
CA ARG A 228 -26.34 2.94 -17.58
C ARG A 228 -25.23 2.31 -18.43
N ASP A 229 -25.18 0.97 -18.53
CA ASP A 229 -24.25 0.27 -19.40
C ASP A 229 -24.86 0.28 -20.82
N PRO A 230 -24.21 0.90 -21.83
CA PRO A 230 -24.75 0.98 -23.20
C PRO A 230 -24.96 -0.38 -23.87
N ARG A 231 -24.40 -1.47 -23.31
CA ARG A 231 -24.69 -2.85 -23.70
C ARG A 231 -26.11 -3.31 -23.30
N PHE A 232 -26.73 -2.60 -22.37
CA PHE A 232 -28.07 -2.86 -21.83
C PHE A 232 -29.07 -1.73 -22.13
N ASP A 233 -28.63 -0.59 -22.68
CA ASP A 233 -29.49 0.50 -23.12
C ASP A 233 -30.04 0.31 -24.55
N ASN A 234 -31.33 -0.03 -24.63
CA ASN A 234 -32.33 0.42 -25.59
C ASN A 234 -31.98 0.48 -27.09
N ARG A 235 -31.21 -0.47 -27.62
CA ARG A 235 -31.35 -0.93 -29.02
C ARG A 235 -31.70 -2.43 -29.15
N ALA A 236 -31.89 -3.10 -28.02
CA ALA A 236 -32.16 -4.52 -27.90
C ALA A 236 -33.53 -4.83 -27.25
N GLY A 237 -34.48 -3.89 -27.26
CA GLY A 237 -35.85 -4.15 -26.80
C GLY A 237 -36.50 -5.27 -27.61
N MET A 238 -36.38 -5.19 -28.94
CA MET A 238 -36.92 -6.21 -29.85
C MET A 238 -36.15 -7.54 -29.85
N PHE A 239 -34.89 -7.55 -29.44
CA PHE A 239 -34.06 -8.76 -29.42
C PHE A 239 -34.18 -9.51 -28.07
N LYS A 240 -34.47 -8.80 -26.97
CA LYS A 240 -34.69 -9.42 -25.66
C LYS A 240 -36.06 -10.05 -25.52
N GLU A 241 -37.13 -9.48 -26.07
CA GLU A 241 -38.43 -10.19 -26.15
C GLU A 241 -38.26 -11.47 -26.95
N ARG A 242 -37.60 -11.40 -28.11
CA ARG A 242 -37.35 -12.58 -28.94
C ARG A 242 -36.45 -13.62 -28.26
N CYS A 243 -35.35 -13.23 -27.60
CA CYS A 243 -34.51 -14.18 -26.86
C CYS A 243 -35.11 -14.66 -25.53
N PHE A 244 -36.04 -13.91 -24.92
CA PHE A 244 -36.78 -14.35 -23.74
C PHE A 244 -37.90 -15.30 -24.14
N GLU A 245 -38.65 -15.00 -25.20
CA GLU A 245 -39.57 -15.92 -25.86
C GLU A 245 -38.85 -17.19 -26.32
N ASP A 246 -37.67 -17.10 -26.96
CA ASP A 246 -36.91 -18.27 -27.41
C ASP A 246 -36.36 -19.12 -26.24
N ASN A 247 -35.95 -18.49 -25.13
CA ASN A 247 -35.54 -19.24 -23.92
C ASN A 247 -36.72 -19.87 -23.17
N TYR A 248 -37.89 -19.21 -23.15
CA TYR A 248 -39.09 -19.76 -22.52
C TYR A 248 -39.82 -20.77 -23.41
N ARG A 249 -39.68 -20.66 -24.73
CA ARG A 249 -40.17 -21.64 -25.70
C ARG A 249 -39.51 -23.00 -25.51
N PHE A 250 -38.21 -23.04 -25.20
CA PHE A 250 -37.52 -24.28 -24.84
C PHE A 250 -38.09 -24.91 -23.55
N LEU A 251 -38.43 -24.08 -22.54
CA LEU A 251 -39.08 -24.56 -21.31
C LEU A 251 -40.52 -25.02 -21.55
N GLU A 252 -41.25 -24.39 -22.46
CA GLU A 252 -42.58 -24.82 -22.88
C GLU A 252 -42.53 -26.12 -23.70
N GLU A 253 -41.52 -26.28 -24.57
CA GLU A 253 -41.26 -27.51 -25.31
C GLU A 253 -40.88 -28.68 -24.40
N LEU A 254 -40.03 -28.44 -23.39
CA LEU A 254 -39.71 -29.45 -22.37
C LEU A 254 -40.93 -29.84 -21.53
N LYS A 255 -41.73 -28.87 -21.08
CA LYS A 255 -42.98 -29.16 -20.36
C LYS A 255 -43.97 -29.93 -21.23
N LYS A 256 -44.02 -29.65 -22.53
CA LYS A 256 -44.85 -30.39 -23.48
C LYS A 256 -44.35 -31.82 -23.67
N GLN A 257 -43.04 -32.02 -23.78
CA GLN A 257 -42.42 -33.35 -23.84
C GLN A 257 -42.72 -34.17 -22.58
N GLU A 258 -42.53 -33.58 -21.39
CA GLU A 258 -42.86 -34.24 -20.12
C GLU A 258 -44.36 -34.60 -20.03
N LYS A 259 -45.25 -33.71 -20.47
CA LYS A 259 -46.69 -34.02 -20.53
C LYS A 259 -47.03 -35.15 -21.50
N ASP A 260 -46.39 -35.17 -22.67
CA ASP A 260 -46.58 -36.21 -23.69
C ASP A 260 -46.03 -37.56 -23.22
N GLU A 261 -44.93 -37.57 -22.46
CA GLU A 261 -44.37 -38.77 -21.82
C GLU A 261 -45.27 -39.31 -20.73
N LEU A 262 -45.76 -38.45 -19.83
CA LEU A 262 -46.75 -38.84 -18.80
C LEU A 262 -48.04 -39.36 -19.43
N ALA A 263 -48.48 -38.79 -20.57
CA ALA A 263 -49.64 -39.30 -21.29
C ALA A 263 -49.42 -40.70 -21.87
N LYS A 264 -48.23 -40.97 -22.44
CA LYS A 264 -47.86 -42.31 -22.93
C LYS A 264 -47.75 -43.31 -21.78
N GLU A 265 -47.19 -42.89 -20.65
CA GLU A 265 -47.05 -43.72 -19.46
C GLU A 265 -48.42 -44.07 -18.87
N ALA A 266 -49.36 -43.12 -18.82
CA ALA A 266 -50.73 -43.39 -18.40
C ALA A 266 -51.44 -44.40 -19.32
N ILE A 267 -51.32 -44.25 -20.65
CA ILE A 267 -51.90 -45.21 -21.62
C ILE A 267 -51.28 -46.60 -21.42
N ALA A 268 -49.96 -46.68 -21.23
CA ALA A 268 -49.28 -47.94 -20.96
C ALA A 268 -49.70 -48.57 -19.62
N CYS A 269 -49.97 -47.78 -18.57
CA CYS A 269 -50.54 -48.27 -17.32
C CYS A 269 -51.98 -48.77 -17.49
N ASP A 270 -52.81 -48.11 -18.30
CA ASP A 270 -54.17 -48.57 -18.62
C ASP A 270 -54.14 -49.92 -19.36
N GLU A 271 -53.23 -50.09 -20.33
CA GLU A 271 -53.03 -51.35 -21.06
C GLU A 271 -52.52 -52.48 -20.15
N ARG A 272 -51.80 -52.14 -19.07
CA ARG A 272 -51.36 -53.08 -18.02
C ARG A 272 -52.43 -53.36 -16.95
N GLY A 273 -53.58 -52.67 -16.98
CA GLY A 273 -54.66 -52.82 -16.00
C GLY A 273 -54.42 -52.10 -14.67
N GLU A 274 -53.46 -51.18 -14.61
CA GLU A 274 -53.05 -50.45 -13.39
C GLU A 274 -53.81 -49.11 -13.26
N VAL A 275 -55.14 -49.18 -13.21
CA VAL A 275 -56.05 -48.03 -13.36
C VAL A 275 -55.80 -46.90 -12.34
N GLU A 276 -55.55 -47.23 -11.07
CA GLU A 276 -55.29 -46.24 -10.02
C GLU A 276 -53.98 -45.45 -10.26
N THR A 277 -52.99 -46.08 -10.88
CA THR A 277 -51.71 -45.42 -11.19
C THR A 277 -51.84 -44.51 -12.41
N ALA A 278 -52.62 -44.92 -13.41
CA ALA A 278 -52.93 -44.12 -14.57
C ALA A 278 -53.72 -42.85 -14.19
N GLU A 279 -54.67 -42.96 -13.25
CA GLU A 279 -55.43 -41.81 -12.74
C GLU A 279 -54.54 -40.78 -12.01
N ARG A 280 -53.63 -41.24 -11.13
CA ARG A 280 -52.67 -40.33 -10.48
C ARG A 280 -51.74 -39.61 -11.47
N ILE A 281 -51.30 -40.31 -12.52
CA ILE A 281 -50.46 -39.71 -13.55
C ILE A 281 -51.23 -38.63 -14.32
N ARG A 282 -52.53 -38.85 -14.60
CA ARG A 282 -53.40 -37.84 -15.24
C ARG A 282 -53.62 -36.61 -14.35
N GLU A 283 -53.79 -36.79 -13.04
CA GLU A 283 -53.90 -35.67 -12.07
C GLU A 283 -52.62 -34.81 -12.04
N VAL A 284 -51.44 -35.44 -12.08
CA VAL A 284 -50.16 -34.72 -12.10
C VAL A 284 -49.94 -33.99 -13.44
N ARG A 285 -50.41 -34.56 -14.55
CA ARG A 285 -50.28 -33.97 -15.89
C ARG A 285 -51.08 -32.68 -16.05
N ASP A 286 -52.29 -32.64 -15.50
CA ASP A 286 -53.23 -31.51 -15.62
C ASP A 286 -53.82 -31.12 -14.24
N PRO A 287 -53.05 -30.45 -13.36
CA PRO A 287 -53.42 -30.16 -11.97
C PRO A 287 -54.47 -29.05 -11.80
N SER A 288 -55.23 -28.73 -12.86
CA SER A 288 -56.23 -27.66 -12.89
C SER A 288 -57.66 -28.17 -13.15
N HIS A 289 -57.93 -29.41 -12.79
CA HIS A 289 -59.28 -29.91 -12.54
C HIS A 289 -59.44 -30.26 -11.07
#